data_AF-A0A538BEX9-F1
#
_entry.id   AF-A0A538BEX9-F1
#
_cell.length_a   1.000
_cell.length_b   1.000
_cell.length_c   1.000
_cell.angle_alpha   90.00
_cell.angle_beta   90.00
_cell.angle_gamma   90.00
#
_symmetry.space_group_name_H-M   'P 1'
#
loop_
_entity.id
_entity.type
_entity.pdbx_description
1 polymer ?
#
loop_
_entity_poly.entity_id
_entity_poly.type
_entity_poly.pdbx_seq_one_letter_code
_entity_poly.pdbx_strand_id
1 'polypeptide(L)'
;MSGVKLRRQEGASTGDLLKQIEGVDGRLTKGVQLRWLGRLGASASTAALAYLSKRYGWSWELAVPAAGLAVSGALVSQGREWIKSSREPFRYTFSVAPFEPASQADAEGPKADALRRACDWMRADLILMLSERIGRLSLLPEDQIPPDTPDRPASHIHISGTYGARTKNGEATIELGPLVRIGSARCSATVALWVRQASTNSKDQDLTRDRTAYDQILERLYFSVATQIYKQIRLDVARKISRLPTQYLRATAYFHEAEDYARSNTLDAFNDASELYARAVGLYDRTRRPLPKHVMQRPLQSLLRALAPRWRRVARRLAWIWPRFGRRSVQIARAQTGRAKALLFRNVLANLSGREPQRVFEARRIVRDALDELEQLPEGVDGLTEARFDAHVVAAFAEQWSEDFEAAKEELAVADDLWPEHGQALFPFVSGSVEPRLQRKIRLLRRAVELDPRFEIAYFEIAFNMEQLWRTGDELEPEGGKLVQQAYLDVTALNPAN
;
A
#
# COMPACT_ATOMS: atom_id res chain seq x y z
N MET A 1 18.58 18.43 -30.82
CA MET A 1 18.56 16.95 -30.91
C MET A 1 19.23 16.36 -29.67
N SER A 2 18.44 15.97 -28.67
CA SER A 2 18.82 14.93 -27.72
C SER A 2 17.51 14.30 -27.27
N GLY A 3 17.32 13.04 -27.64
CA GLY A 3 16.07 12.32 -27.42
C GLY A 3 15.97 11.91 -25.96
N VAL A 4 14.93 12.39 -25.29
CA VAL A 4 14.45 11.80 -24.04
C VAL A 4 14.03 10.37 -24.38
N LYS A 5 14.88 9.41 -24.02
CA LYS A 5 14.50 7.99 -24.01
C LYS A 5 13.48 7.81 -22.89
N LEU A 6 12.21 7.98 -23.22
CA LEU A 6 11.12 7.38 -22.47
C LEU A 6 11.47 5.90 -22.33
N ARG A 7 11.75 5.49 -21.08
CA ARG A 7 11.97 4.10 -20.73
C ARG A 7 10.69 3.37 -21.09
N ARG A 8 10.69 2.73 -22.26
CA ARG A 8 9.63 1.85 -22.75
C ARG A 8 9.49 0.75 -21.70
N GLN A 9 8.60 0.93 -20.73
CA GLN A 9 8.07 -0.19 -19.97
C GLN A 9 7.54 -1.15 -21.03
N GLU A 10 8.11 -2.35 -21.07
CA GLU A 10 7.61 -3.44 -21.88
C GLU A 10 6.10 -3.49 -21.65
N GLY A 11 5.35 -3.18 -22.71
CA GLY A 11 3.91 -3.05 -22.64
C GLY A 11 3.35 -4.37 -22.15
N ALA A 12 2.87 -4.39 -20.91
CA ALA A 12 1.85 -5.34 -20.50
C ALA A 12 0.76 -5.22 -21.57
N SER A 13 0.55 -6.29 -22.35
CA SER A 13 -0.42 -6.27 -23.43
C SER A 13 -1.76 -5.80 -22.87
N THR A 14 -2.59 -5.15 -23.67
CA THR A 14 -3.95 -4.76 -23.27
C THR A 14 -4.73 -5.98 -22.70
N GLY A 15 -4.38 -7.20 -23.12
CA GLY A 15 -4.85 -8.45 -22.55
C GLY A 15 -4.36 -8.80 -21.12
N ASP A 16 -3.15 -8.40 -20.73
CA ASP A 16 -2.65 -8.52 -19.35
C ASP A 16 -3.22 -7.43 -18.43
N LEU A 17 -3.41 -6.22 -18.96
CA LEU A 17 -4.15 -5.16 -18.27
C LEU A 17 -5.63 -5.56 -18.08
N LEU A 18 -6.24 -6.22 -19.08
CA LEU A 18 -7.59 -6.78 -18.98
C LEU A 18 -7.65 -7.99 -18.03
N LYS A 19 -6.63 -8.84 -17.94
CA LYS A 19 -6.52 -9.85 -16.87
C LYS A 19 -6.40 -9.22 -15.48
N GLN A 20 -5.78 -8.04 -15.39
CA GLN A 20 -5.71 -7.21 -14.19
C GLN A 20 -7.07 -6.59 -13.83
N ILE A 21 -7.85 -6.15 -14.83
CA ILE A 21 -9.25 -5.70 -14.68
C ILE A 21 -10.18 -6.88 -14.31
N GLU A 22 -9.91 -8.08 -14.84
CA GLU A 22 -10.59 -9.34 -14.47
C GLU A 22 -10.12 -9.91 -13.11
N GLY A 23 -9.16 -9.25 -12.47
CA GLY A 23 -8.62 -9.63 -11.18
C GLY A 23 -9.75 -9.83 -10.18
N VAL A 24 -9.91 -11.08 -9.73
CA VAL A 24 -10.67 -11.49 -8.54
C VAL A 24 -12.20 -11.51 -8.76
N ASP A 25 -12.84 -10.56 -9.44
CA ASP A 25 -14.30 -10.43 -9.36
C ASP A 25 -15.14 -11.44 -10.18
N GLY A 26 -14.80 -11.70 -11.45
CA GLY A 26 -15.59 -12.62 -12.29
C GLY A 26 -15.44 -14.12 -11.95
N ARG A 27 -14.38 -14.50 -11.20
CA ARG A 27 -14.07 -15.90 -10.87
C ARG A 27 -14.30 -16.28 -9.42
N LEU A 28 -14.62 -15.33 -8.53
CA LEU A 28 -14.76 -15.58 -7.08
C LEU A 28 -16.17 -15.89 -6.60
N THR A 29 -17.20 -15.71 -7.42
CA THR A 29 -18.59 -15.94 -7.00
C THR A 29 -18.96 -17.41 -6.82
N LYS A 30 -18.15 -18.38 -7.29
CA LYS A 30 -18.49 -19.83 -7.24
C LYS A 30 -17.53 -20.74 -6.45
N GLY A 31 -16.50 -20.22 -5.78
CA GLY A 31 -15.36 -21.04 -5.35
C GLY A 31 -15.21 -21.39 -3.86
N VAL A 32 -16.20 -21.16 -2.98
CA VAL A 32 -15.90 -21.00 -1.54
C VAL A 32 -15.84 -22.30 -0.71
N GLN A 33 -16.40 -23.43 -1.16
CA GLN A 33 -16.40 -24.69 -0.38
C GLN A 33 -15.59 -25.84 -0.99
N LEU A 34 -15.09 -25.70 -2.22
CA LEU A 34 -14.59 -26.84 -3.00
C LEU A 34 -13.12 -27.20 -2.78
N ARG A 35 -12.29 -26.41 -2.08
CA ARG A 35 -10.84 -26.70 -2.01
C ARG A 35 -10.47 -27.89 -1.10
N TRP A 36 -11.20 -28.08 0.00
CA TRP A 36 -11.03 -29.26 0.86
C TRP A 36 -11.66 -30.50 0.21
N LEU A 37 -12.84 -30.33 -0.41
CA LEU A 37 -13.48 -31.34 -1.25
C LEU A 37 -12.62 -31.75 -2.46
N GLY A 38 -11.82 -30.84 -3.03
CA GLY A 38 -10.92 -31.14 -4.15
C GLY A 38 -9.68 -31.92 -3.72
N ARG A 39 -9.13 -31.71 -2.52
CA ARG A 39 -8.01 -32.55 -2.04
C ARG A 39 -8.49 -33.92 -1.58
N LEU A 40 -9.60 -33.97 -0.85
CA LEU A 40 -10.23 -35.24 -0.47
C LEU A 40 -10.76 -35.99 -1.68
N GLY A 41 -11.37 -35.27 -2.62
CA GLY A 41 -11.80 -35.75 -3.92
C GLY A 41 -10.62 -36.30 -4.73
N ALA A 42 -9.49 -35.59 -4.82
CA ALA A 42 -8.29 -36.12 -5.46
C ALA A 42 -7.81 -37.42 -4.80
N SER A 43 -7.72 -37.49 -3.47
CA SER A 43 -7.30 -38.73 -2.78
C SER A 43 -8.30 -39.88 -2.95
N ALA A 44 -9.60 -39.60 -2.85
CA ALA A 44 -10.66 -40.60 -3.02
C ALA A 44 -10.78 -41.06 -4.48
N SER A 45 -10.69 -40.14 -5.43
CA SER A 45 -10.68 -40.44 -6.87
C SER A 45 -9.40 -41.16 -7.28
N THR A 46 -8.22 -40.82 -6.74
CA THR A 46 -6.97 -41.56 -7.01
C THR A 46 -7.06 -42.99 -6.47
N ALA A 47 -7.57 -43.16 -5.24
CA ALA A 47 -7.78 -44.48 -4.64
C ALA A 47 -8.81 -45.31 -5.41
N ALA A 48 -9.91 -44.70 -5.85
CA ALA A 48 -10.94 -45.34 -6.67
C ALA A 48 -10.41 -45.72 -8.07
N LEU A 49 -9.62 -44.85 -8.70
CA LEU A 49 -9.02 -45.10 -10.01
C LEU A 49 -8.01 -46.24 -9.94
N ALA A 50 -7.16 -46.26 -8.90
CA ALA A 50 -6.21 -47.35 -8.66
C ALA A 50 -6.88 -48.70 -8.32
N TYR A 51 -8.00 -48.67 -7.57
CA TYR A 51 -8.76 -49.88 -7.25
C TYR A 51 -9.52 -50.43 -8.48
N LEU A 52 -10.19 -49.56 -9.24
CA LEU A 52 -10.96 -49.94 -10.42
C LEU A 52 -10.05 -50.37 -11.58
N SER A 53 -8.92 -49.69 -11.80
CA SER A 53 -7.97 -50.06 -12.86
C SER A 53 -7.36 -51.45 -12.62
N LYS A 54 -7.16 -51.83 -11.36
CA LYS A 54 -6.66 -53.15 -10.97
C LYS A 54 -7.71 -54.26 -11.14
N ARG A 55 -9.01 -53.93 -11.03
CA ARG A 55 -10.10 -54.91 -11.04
C ARG A 55 -10.73 -55.14 -12.42
N TYR A 56 -10.84 -54.11 -13.26
CA TYR A 56 -11.61 -54.18 -14.51
C TYR A 56 -10.80 -53.84 -15.77
N GLY A 57 -9.51 -53.50 -15.66
CA GLY A 57 -8.74 -52.97 -16.78
C GLY A 57 -9.24 -51.58 -17.20
N TRP A 58 -8.81 -51.10 -18.38
CA TRP A 58 -9.22 -49.77 -18.87
C TRP A 58 -10.67 -49.83 -19.39
N SER A 59 -11.62 -49.32 -18.59
CA SER A 59 -13.06 -49.32 -18.89
C SER A 59 -13.67 -47.91 -18.72
N TRP A 60 -14.89 -47.72 -19.25
CA TRP A 60 -15.64 -46.46 -19.14
C TRP A 60 -15.96 -46.07 -17.68
N GLU A 61 -15.93 -47.04 -16.75
CA GLU A 61 -16.13 -46.81 -15.32
C GLU A 61 -14.98 -46.00 -14.68
N LEU A 62 -13.82 -45.90 -15.35
CA LEU A 62 -12.71 -45.03 -14.96
C LEU A 62 -12.95 -43.55 -15.28
N ALA A 63 -13.96 -43.22 -16.09
CA ALA A 63 -14.27 -41.84 -16.45
C ALA A 63 -14.71 -40.98 -15.24
N VAL A 64 -15.43 -41.57 -14.29
CA VAL A 64 -15.90 -40.86 -13.07
C VAL A 64 -14.73 -40.51 -12.13
N PRO A 65 -13.82 -41.45 -11.78
CA PRO A 65 -12.61 -41.12 -11.04
C PRO A 65 -11.69 -40.13 -11.78
N ALA A 66 -11.54 -40.26 -13.10
CA ALA A 66 -10.72 -39.36 -13.91
C ALA A 66 -11.29 -37.93 -13.95
N ALA A 67 -12.62 -37.78 -14.12
CA ALA A 67 -13.30 -36.50 -13.99
C ALA A 67 -13.16 -35.92 -12.58
N GLY A 68 -13.25 -36.75 -11.54
CA GLY A 68 -12.99 -36.34 -10.15
C GLY A 68 -11.58 -35.78 -9.94
N LEU A 69 -10.56 -36.40 -10.56
CA LEU A 69 -9.18 -35.88 -10.55
C LEU A 69 -9.02 -34.60 -11.34
N ALA A 70 -9.64 -34.48 -12.52
CA ALA A 70 -9.60 -33.27 -13.33
C ALA A 70 -10.24 -32.07 -12.61
N VAL A 71 -11.41 -32.26 -12.00
CA VAL A 71 -12.09 -31.25 -11.17
C VAL A 71 -11.23 -30.89 -9.96
N SER A 72 -10.63 -31.87 -9.30
CA SER A 72 -9.74 -31.64 -8.16
C SER A 72 -8.47 -30.87 -8.55
N GLY A 73 -7.88 -31.20 -9.71
CA GLY A 73 -6.74 -30.50 -10.29
C GLY A 73 -7.08 -29.04 -10.62
N ALA A 74 -8.25 -28.80 -11.22
CA ALA A 74 -8.76 -27.45 -11.49
C ALA A 74 -8.99 -26.63 -10.19
N LEU A 75 -9.46 -27.27 -9.13
CA LEU A 75 -9.63 -26.61 -7.82
C LEU A 75 -8.30 -26.30 -7.13
N VAL A 76 -7.28 -27.15 -7.31
CA VAL A 76 -5.92 -26.91 -6.81
C VAL A 76 -5.25 -25.78 -7.60
N SER A 77 -5.39 -25.75 -8.93
CA SER A 77 -4.85 -24.68 -9.76
C SER A 77 -5.51 -23.34 -9.45
N GLN A 78 -6.85 -23.30 -9.32
CA GLN A 78 -7.58 -22.12 -8.88
C GLN A 78 -7.15 -21.66 -7.47
N GLY A 79 -6.88 -22.61 -6.58
CA GLY A 79 -6.35 -22.35 -5.26
C GLY A 79 -4.94 -21.73 -5.24
N ARG A 80 -4.10 -22.04 -6.23
CA ARG A 80 -2.79 -21.40 -6.43
C ARG A 80 -2.96 -19.98 -6.96
N GLU A 81 -3.89 -19.77 -7.89
CA GLU A 81 -4.20 -18.45 -8.42
C GLU A 81 -4.67 -17.50 -7.31
N TRP A 82 -5.54 -17.95 -6.41
CA TRP A 82 -5.94 -17.15 -5.25
C TRP A 82 -4.80 -16.82 -4.29
N ILE A 83 -3.82 -17.72 -4.14
CA ILE A 83 -2.64 -17.44 -3.31
C ILE A 83 -1.80 -16.35 -3.98
N LYS A 84 -1.59 -16.45 -5.29
CA LYS A 84 -0.86 -15.45 -6.06
C LYS A 84 -1.57 -14.09 -5.99
N SER A 85 -2.88 -14.06 -6.28
CA SER A 85 -3.68 -12.83 -6.24
C SER A 85 -3.79 -12.23 -4.84
N SER A 86 -3.70 -13.02 -3.77
CA SER A 86 -3.68 -12.51 -2.39
C SER A 86 -2.33 -11.93 -1.97
N ARG A 87 -1.27 -12.16 -2.75
CA ARG A 87 0.10 -11.71 -2.46
C ARG A 87 0.50 -10.44 -3.20
N GLU A 88 -0.38 -9.93 -4.05
CA GLU A 88 -0.16 -8.72 -4.83
C GLU A 88 -1.24 -7.70 -4.45
N PRO A 89 -0.88 -6.41 -4.26
CA PRO A 89 -1.86 -5.37 -4.02
C PRO A 89 -2.74 -5.16 -5.27
N PHE A 90 -4.00 -4.78 -5.06
CA PHE A 90 -4.96 -4.52 -6.11
C PHE A 90 -4.53 -3.31 -6.95
N ARG A 91 -4.43 -3.53 -8.26
CA ARG A 91 -4.16 -2.49 -9.25
C ARG A 91 -5.47 -1.97 -9.82
N TYR A 92 -5.49 -0.69 -10.17
CA TYR A 92 -6.65 0.00 -10.70
C TYR A 92 -6.28 0.70 -12.00
N THR A 93 -7.25 0.86 -12.88
CA THR A 93 -7.10 1.71 -14.06
C THR A 93 -7.82 3.03 -13.84
N PHE A 94 -7.34 4.09 -14.49
CA PHE A 94 -7.97 5.40 -14.40
C PHE A 94 -8.01 6.15 -15.73
N SER A 95 -8.96 7.07 -15.83
CA SER A 95 -9.08 8.05 -16.90
C SER A 95 -9.41 9.41 -16.31
N VAL A 96 -8.93 10.47 -16.98
CA VAL A 96 -9.26 11.87 -16.64
C VAL A 96 -9.97 12.48 -17.83
N ALA A 97 -11.26 12.75 -17.66
CA ALA A 97 -12.09 13.45 -18.63
C ALA A 97 -11.74 14.95 -18.66
N PRO A 98 -12.06 15.66 -19.76
CA PRO A 98 -12.00 17.12 -19.79
C PRO A 98 -12.82 17.73 -18.64
N PHE A 99 -12.31 18.80 -18.04
CA PHE A 99 -13.08 19.55 -17.05
C PHE A 99 -14.11 20.41 -17.79
N GLU A 100 -15.34 20.44 -17.28
CA GLU A 100 -16.46 21.16 -17.90
C GLU A 100 -16.66 22.54 -17.24
N PRO A 101 -17.06 23.58 -17.99
CA PRO A 101 -17.35 24.88 -17.41
C PRO A 101 -18.60 24.81 -16.52
N ALA A 102 -18.55 25.47 -15.35
CA ALA A 102 -19.63 25.46 -14.37
C ALA A 102 -20.86 26.29 -14.81
N SER A 103 -20.67 27.25 -15.72
CA SER A 103 -21.75 28.05 -16.29
C SER A 103 -21.47 28.41 -17.77
N GLN A 104 -22.51 28.76 -18.53
CA GLN A 104 -22.34 29.25 -19.91
C GLN A 104 -21.52 30.56 -19.98
N ALA A 105 -21.58 31.39 -18.93
CA ALA A 105 -20.74 32.59 -18.82
C ALA A 105 -19.25 32.26 -18.63
N ASP A 106 -18.93 31.09 -18.07
CA ASP A 106 -17.57 30.55 -17.97
C ASP A 106 -17.12 29.83 -19.26
N ALA A 107 -18.02 29.64 -20.24
CA ALA A 107 -17.76 28.93 -21.49
C ALA A 107 -17.42 29.86 -22.66
N GLU A 108 -17.78 31.16 -22.58
CA GLU A 108 -17.66 32.11 -23.69
C GLU A 108 -16.81 33.34 -23.33
N GLY A 109 -15.82 33.67 -24.18
CA GLY A 109 -15.01 34.89 -24.09
C GLY A 109 -13.49 34.65 -23.94
N PRO A 110 -12.64 35.68 -24.14
CA PRO A 110 -11.19 35.53 -24.18
C PRO A 110 -10.56 35.08 -22.85
N LYS A 111 -11.21 35.38 -21.71
CA LYS A 111 -10.81 34.88 -20.39
C LYS A 111 -11.22 33.42 -20.17
N ALA A 112 -12.36 33.00 -20.71
CA ALA A 112 -12.80 31.61 -20.70
C ALA A 112 -11.84 30.73 -21.51
N ASP A 113 -11.35 31.22 -22.65
CA ASP A 113 -10.36 30.51 -23.48
C ASP A 113 -9.03 30.28 -22.75
N ALA A 114 -8.54 31.27 -22.01
CA ALA A 114 -7.30 31.15 -21.22
C ALA A 114 -7.45 30.12 -20.08
N LEU A 115 -8.56 30.17 -19.34
CA LEU A 115 -8.86 29.23 -18.26
C LEU A 115 -9.08 27.81 -18.80
N ARG A 116 -9.77 27.66 -19.93
CA ARG A 116 -9.96 26.38 -20.62
C ARG A 116 -8.62 25.76 -21.02
N ARG A 117 -7.73 26.54 -21.65
CA ARG A 117 -6.37 26.07 -21.99
C ARG A 117 -5.60 25.65 -20.74
N ALA A 118 -5.68 26.43 -19.65
CA ALA A 118 -5.04 26.06 -18.39
C ALA A 118 -5.57 24.73 -17.85
N CYS A 119 -6.89 24.51 -17.88
CA CYS A 119 -7.53 23.26 -17.44
C CYS A 119 -7.16 22.07 -18.33
N ASP A 120 -7.02 22.26 -19.64
CA ASP A 120 -6.56 21.22 -20.57
C ASP A 120 -5.12 20.77 -20.26
N TRP A 121 -4.23 21.72 -19.95
CA TRP A 121 -2.88 21.40 -19.47
C TRP A 121 -2.91 20.73 -18.09
N MET A 122 -3.72 21.25 -17.15
CA MET A 122 -3.85 20.66 -15.81
C MET A 122 -4.34 19.22 -15.88
N ARG A 123 -5.22 18.88 -16.84
CA ARG A 123 -5.63 17.50 -17.07
C ARG A 123 -4.44 16.63 -17.49
N ALA A 124 -3.62 17.08 -18.43
CA ALA A 124 -2.46 16.32 -18.89
C ALA A 124 -1.43 16.12 -17.75
N ASP A 125 -1.14 17.18 -17.01
CA ASP A 125 -0.20 17.13 -15.89
C ASP A 125 -0.75 16.29 -14.73
N LEU A 126 -2.06 16.36 -14.46
CA LEU A 126 -2.72 15.52 -13.45
C LEU A 126 -2.63 14.03 -13.83
N ILE A 127 -2.77 13.68 -15.11
CA ILE A 127 -2.58 12.29 -15.58
C ILE A 127 -1.15 11.82 -15.25
N LEU A 128 -0.15 12.63 -15.55
CA LEU A 128 1.25 12.31 -15.26
C LEU A 128 1.46 12.15 -13.75
N MET A 129 1.05 13.13 -12.95
CA MET A 129 1.19 13.10 -11.49
C MET A 129 0.50 11.88 -10.87
N LEU A 130 -0.72 11.55 -11.29
CA LEU A 130 -1.44 10.37 -10.79
C LEU A 130 -0.72 9.07 -11.17
N SER A 131 -0.20 8.96 -12.39
CA SER A 131 0.51 7.76 -12.85
C SER A 131 1.88 7.57 -12.18
N GLU A 132 2.59 8.66 -11.93
CA GLU A 132 3.93 8.63 -11.34
C GLU A 132 3.89 8.45 -9.82
N ARG A 133 3.00 9.19 -9.15
CA ARG A 133 2.93 9.23 -7.68
C ARG A 133 2.05 8.15 -7.09
N ILE A 134 1.06 7.64 -7.82
CA ILE A 134 0.19 6.55 -7.37
C ILE A 134 0.47 5.29 -8.20
N GLY A 135 1.52 4.55 -7.84
CA GLY A 135 1.99 3.38 -8.60
C GLY A 135 1.01 2.22 -8.75
N ARG A 136 -0.16 2.25 -8.09
CA ARG A 136 -1.26 1.28 -8.27
C ARG A 136 -2.22 1.63 -9.42
N LEU A 137 -2.07 2.81 -10.01
CA LEU A 137 -2.89 3.31 -11.11
C LEU A 137 -2.21 3.09 -12.46
N SER A 138 -2.96 2.55 -13.41
CA SER A 138 -2.56 2.47 -14.82
C SER A 138 -3.52 3.29 -15.67
N LEU A 139 -2.99 4.11 -16.57
CA LEU A 139 -3.82 4.89 -17.49
C LEU A 139 -4.55 3.95 -18.45
N LEU A 140 -5.88 4.04 -18.51
CA LEU A 140 -6.70 3.39 -19.51
C LEU A 140 -7.68 4.42 -20.09
N PRO A 141 -7.57 4.76 -21.38
CA PRO A 141 -8.49 5.68 -22.05
C PRO A 141 -9.96 5.21 -21.98
N GLU A 142 -10.89 6.17 -21.90
CA GLU A 142 -12.31 5.90 -21.67
C GLU A 142 -12.98 5.11 -22.81
N ASP A 143 -12.49 5.28 -24.03
CA ASP A 143 -12.89 4.57 -25.26
C ASP A 143 -12.56 3.07 -25.25
N GLN A 144 -11.64 2.65 -24.38
CA GLN A 144 -11.17 1.26 -24.28
C GLN A 144 -11.77 0.52 -23.07
N ILE A 145 -12.71 1.15 -22.35
CA ILE A 145 -13.33 0.55 -21.16
C ILE A 145 -14.40 -0.46 -21.59
N PRO A 146 -14.29 -1.74 -21.17
CA PRO A 146 -15.33 -2.73 -21.44
C PRO A 146 -16.66 -2.33 -20.78
N PRO A 147 -17.81 -2.58 -21.44
CA PRO A 147 -19.12 -2.29 -20.87
C PRO A 147 -19.37 -3.11 -19.59
N ASP A 148 -19.97 -2.45 -18.60
CA ASP A 148 -20.24 -3.02 -17.29
C ASP A 148 -21.28 -4.15 -17.36
N THR A 149 -20.99 -5.28 -16.72
CA THR A 149 -21.94 -6.39 -16.58
C THR A 149 -22.11 -6.73 -15.10
N PRO A 150 -23.29 -7.23 -14.65
CA PRO A 150 -23.51 -7.60 -13.24
C PRO A 150 -22.47 -8.56 -12.67
N ASP A 151 -21.87 -9.38 -13.54
CA ASP A 151 -20.85 -10.37 -13.20
C ASP A 151 -19.42 -9.81 -13.25
N ARG A 152 -19.21 -8.62 -13.82
CA ARG A 152 -17.91 -7.95 -13.98
C ARG A 152 -18.05 -6.45 -13.65
N PRO A 153 -18.15 -6.08 -12.37
CA PRO A 153 -18.14 -4.67 -12.00
C PRO A 153 -16.82 -4.05 -12.45
N ALA A 154 -16.88 -3.00 -13.28
CA ALA A 154 -15.68 -2.28 -13.68
C ALA A 154 -14.93 -1.78 -12.42
N SER A 155 -13.63 -2.05 -12.33
CA SER A 155 -12.74 -1.49 -11.28
C SER A 155 -11.94 -0.31 -11.83
N HIS A 156 -12.60 0.54 -12.64
CA HIS A 156 -12.02 1.70 -13.29
C HIS A 156 -12.37 2.98 -12.53
N ILE A 157 -11.40 3.87 -12.36
CA ILE A 157 -11.57 5.18 -11.71
C ILE A 157 -11.77 6.22 -12.81
N HIS A 158 -12.96 6.81 -12.87
CA HIS A 158 -13.24 7.96 -13.71
C HIS A 158 -13.06 9.24 -12.90
N ILE A 159 -12.23 10.14 -13.41
CA ILE A 159 -12.01 11.47 -12.85
C ILE A 159 -12.56 12.47 -13.85
N SER A 160 -13.48 13.30 -13.40
CA SER A 160 -13.98 14.45 -14.15
C SER A 160 -13.98 15.67 -13.23
N GLY A 161 -14.48 16.79 -13.69
CA GLY A 161 -14.65 17.93 -12.80
C GLY A 161 -15.27 19.11 -13.50
N THR A 162 -15.63 20.11 -12.70
CA THR A 162 -16.09 21.39 -13.20
C THR A 162 -15.11 22.49 -12.84
N TYR A 163 -15.05 23.53 -13.67
CA TYR A 163 -14.25 24.72 -13.41
C TYR A 163 -15.07 25.99 -13.61
N GLY A 164 -14.75 27.04 -12.89
CA GLY A 164 -15.38 28.35 -13.07
C GLY A 164 -14.63 29.46 -12.37
N ALA A 165 -14.95 30.70 -12.73
CA ALA A 165 -14.40 31.87 -12.06
C ALA A 165 -15.52 32.62 -11.34
N ARG A 166 -15.38 32.82 -10.02
CA ARG A 166 -16.31 33.62 -9.23
C ARG A 166 -15.63 34.91 -8.81
N THR A 167 -16.33 36.03 -8.96
CA THR A 167 -15.92 37.30 -8.35
C THR A 167 -16.77 37.51 -7.10
N LYS A 168 -16.14 37.57 -5.92
CA LYS A 168 -16.82 37.85 -4.64
C LYS A 168 -16.07 38.97 -3.94
N ASN A 169 -16.78 40.04 -3.57
CA ASN A 169 -16.20 41.21 -2.88
C ASN A 169 -15.03 41.88 -3.63
N GLY A 170 -15.05 41.88 -4.98
CA GLY A 170 -13.97 42.46 -5.80
C GLY A 170 -12.75 41.56 -5.97
N GLU A 171 -12.67 40.44 -5.26
CA GLU A 171 -11.66 39.40 -5.45
C GLU A 171 -12.17 38.35 -6.44
N ALA A 172 -11.35 38.03 -7.43
CA ALA A 172 -11.62 36.95 -8.36
C ALA A 172 -10.98 35.66 -7.86
N THR A 173 -11.80 34.63 -7.68
CA THR A 173 -11.40 33.30 -7.25
C THR A 173 -11.67 32.30 -8.36
N ILE A 174 -10.66 31.52 -8.74
CA ILE A 174 -10.82 30.36 -9.63
C ILE A 174 -11.20 29.17 -8.75
N GLU A 175 -12.27 28.47 -9.14
CA GLU A 175 -12.78 27.30 -8.44
C GLU A 175 -12.75 26.07 -9.35
N LEU A 176 -12.17 24.98 -8.85
CA LEU A 176 -12.16 23.66 -9.49
C LEU A 176 -12.86 22.65 -8.59
N GLY A 177 -13.88 21.98 -9.13
CA GLY A 177 -14.67 20.95 -8.47
C GLY A 177 -14.41 19.57 -9.06
N PRO A 178 -13.34 18.87 -8.64
CA PRO A 178 -13.07 17.51 -9.10
C PRO A 178 -14.15 16.51 -8.63
N LEU A 179 -14.50 15.59 -9.52
CA LEU A 179 -15.46 14.51 -9.33
C LEU A 179 -14.74 13.17 -9.55
N VAL A 180 -14.90 12.25 -8.61
CA VAL A 180 -14.27 10.92 -8.68
C VAL A 180 -15.34 9.83 -8.56
N ARG A 181 -15.36 8.93 -9.53
CA ARG A 181 -16.28 7.79 -9.62
C ARG A 181 -15.48 6.51 -9.83
N ILE A 182 -15.72 5.48 -9.00
CA ILE A 182 -15.23 4.12 -9.26
C ILE A 182 -16.34 3.25 -9.81
N GLY A 183 -16.03 2.54 -10.89
CA GLY A 183 -16.93 1.61 -11.55
C GLY A 183 -17.70 2.23 -12.69
N SER A 184 -18.83 1.65 -13.05
CA SER A 184 -19.56 2.05 -14.25
C SER A 184 -20.32 3.35 -14.10
N ALA A 185 -20.90 3.86 -15.20
CA ALA A 185 -21.70 5.08 -15.22
C ALA A 185 -22.92 5.04 -14.28
N ARG A 186 -23.31 3.85 -13.79
CA ARG A 186 -24.37 3.67 -12.80
C ARG A 186 -23.93 3.97 -11.37
N CYS A 187 -22.62 3.96 -11.10
CA CYS A 187 -22.08 4.29 -9.79
C CYS A 187 -22.11 5.80 -9.58
N SER A 188 -22.37 6.24 -8.34
CA SER A 188 -22.37 7.67 -8.03
C SER A 188 -20.95 8.26 -8.09
N ALA A 189 -20.84 9.43 -8.72
CA ALA A 189 -19.65 10.26 -8.58
C ALA A 189 -19.66 10.93 -7.21
N THR A 190 -18.49 11.03 -6.58
CA THR A 190 -18.33 11.79 -5.34
C THR A 190 -17.54 13.05 -5.63
N VAL A 191 -18.03 14.18 -5.14
CA VAL A 191 -17.34 15.47 -5.20
C VAL A 191 -16.14 15.41 -4.25
N ALA A 192 -14.95 15.64 -4.78
CA ALA A 192 -13.73 15.79 -3.99
C ALA A 192 -13.63 17.23 -3.43
N LEU A 193 -12.58 17.54 -2.67
CA LEU A 193 -12.43 18.87 -2.08
C LEU A 193 -12.29 19.93 -3.18
N TRP A 194 -13.06 21.02 -3.06
CA TRP A 194 -12.99 22.13 -3.99
C TRP A 194 -11.64 22.83 -3.87
N VAL A 195 -10.96 22.99 -5.00
CA VAL A 195 -9.71 23.75 -5.05
C VAL A 195 -10.04 25.18 -5.40
N ARG A 196 -9.66 26.09 -4.51
CA ARG A 196 -9.87 27.52 -4.68
C ARG A 196 -8.52 28.22 -4.70
N GLN A 197 -8.35 29.15 -5.63
CA GLN A 197 -7.23 30.08 -5.64
C GLN A 197 -7.76 31.49 -5.77
N ALA A 198 -7.49 32.31 -4.76
CA ALA A 198 -7.72 33.74 -4.82
C ALA A 198 -6.60 34.38 -5.65
N SER A 199 -6.96 35.22 -6.63
CA SER A 199 -5.99 36.07 -7.31
C SER A 199 -5.96 37.43 -6.64
N THR A 200 -4.78 37.84 -6.19
CA THR A 200 -4.53 39.16 -5.58
C THR A 200 -4.48 40.28 -6.62
N ASN A 201 -4.31 39.97 -7.92
CA ASN A 201 -4.26 40.96 -9.00
C ASN A 201 -5.30 40.67 -10.08
N SER A 202 -6.35 41.50 -10.13
CA SER A 202 -7.49 41.37 -11.05
C SER A 202 -7.16 41.51 -12.54
N LYS A 203 -5.93 41.92 -12.90
CA LYS A 203 -5.52 42.21 -14.28
C LYS A 203 -4.77 41.08 -15.00
N ASP A 204 -4.15 40.14 -14.29
CA ASP A 204 -3.43 38.99 -14.89
C ASP A 204 -4.03 37.66 -14.39
N GLN A 205 -5.18 37.30 -14.95
CA GLN A 205 -5.89 36.04 -14.65
C GLN A 205 -5.43 34.85 -15.51
N ASP A 206 -4.31 34.99 -16.21
CA ASP A 206 -3.82 33.92 -17.09
C ASP A 206 -2.92 32.95 -16.31
N LEU A 207 -3.53 31.87 -15.81
CA LEU A 207 -2.82 30.77 -15.16
C LEU A 207 -1.73 30.16 -16.04
N THR A 208 -1.78 30.34 -17.37
CA THR A 208 -0.72 29.85 -18.26
C THR A 208 0.56 30.70 -18.17
N ARG A 209 0.48 31.93 -17.65
CA ARG A 209 1.61 32.84 -17.46
C ARG A 209 2.17 32.80 -16.05
N ASP A 210 1.31 32.67 -15.03
CA ASP A 210 1.74 32.51 -13.65
C ASP A 210 1.99 31.03 -13.32
N ARG A 211 3.24 30.60 -13.54
CA ARG A 211 3.66 29.22 -13.29
C ARG A 211 3.51 28.82 -11.82
N THR A 212 3.74 29.74 -10.89
CA THR A 212 3.68 29.45 -9.45
C THR A 212 2.24 29.21 -8.99
N ALA A 213 1.30 30.04 -9.43
CA ALA A 213 -0.11 29.84 -9.14
C ALA A 213 -0.65 28.57 -9.82
N TYR A 214 -0.21 28.29 -11.05
CA TYR A 214 -0.54 27.05 -11.76
C TYR A 214 -0.12 25.81 -10.98
N ASP A 215 1.17 25.71 -10.60
CA ASP A 215 1.73 24.55 -9.91
C ASP A 215 1.04 24.36 -8.54
N GLN A 216 0.75 25.45 -7.81
CA GLN A 216 0.00 25.37 -6.54
C GLN A 216 -1.43 24.83 -6.71
N ILE A 217 -2.15 25.27 -7.74
CA ILE A 217 -3.50 24.78 -8.02
C ILE A 217 -3.44 23.31 -8.42
N LEU A 218 -2.50 22.94 -9.30
CA LEU A 218 -2.32 21.59 -9.78
C LEU A 218 -2.00 20.62 -8.62
N GLU A 219 -1.09 20.99 -7.73
CA GLU A 219 -0.78 20.20 -6.52
C GLU A 219 -2.01 20.02 -5.64
N ARG A 220 -2.77 21.09 -5.35
CA ARG A 220 -4.01 20.99 -4.57
C ARG A 220 -5.07 20.12 -5.26
N LEU A 221 -5.18 20.20 -6.59
CA LEU A 221 -6.07 19.37 -7.38
C LEU A 221 -5.67 17.90 -7.30
N TYR A 222 -4.38 17.61 -7.46
CA TYR A 222 -3.82 16.28 -7.26
C TYR A 222 -4.15 15.74 -5.86
N PHE A 223 -3.88 16.47 -4.78
CA PHE A 223 -4.19 16.00 -3.41
C PHE A 223 -5.67 15.74 -3.21
N SER A 224 -6.53 16.64 -3.72
CA SER A 224 -7.98 16.48 -3.62
C SER A 224 -8.46 15.20 -4.28
N VAL A 225 -8.02 14.96 -5.52
CA VAL A 225 -8.36 13.76 -6.30
C VAL A 225 -7.76 12.51 -5.67
N ALA A 226 -6.47 12.50 -5.34
CA ALA A 226 -5.77 11.38 -4.74
C ALA A 226 -6.42 10.94 -3.41
N THR A 227 -6.74 11.90 -2.55
CA THR A 227 -7.43 11.64 -1.27
C THR A 227 -8.75 10.91 -1.50
N GLN A 228 -9.53 11.35 -2.50
CA GLN A 228 -10.81 10.75 -2.79
C GLN A 228 -10.69 9.37 -3.43
N ILE A 229 -9.70 9.17 -4.30
CA ILE A 229 -9.34 7.87 -4.86
C ILE A 229 -9.01 6.89 -3.73
N TYR A 230 -8.12 7.24 -2.80
CA TYR A 230 -7.73 6.36 -1.69
C TYR A 230 -8.91 5.99 -0.79
N LYS A 231 -9.81 6.94 -0.49
CA LYS A 231 -11.03 6.67 0.28
C LYS A 231 -11.92 5.62 -0.39
N GLN A 232 -12.12 5.74 -1.70
CA GLN A 232 -12.97 4.82 -2.46
C GLN A 232 -12.27 3.45 -2.65
N ILE A 233 -10.97 3.44 -2.96
CA ILE A 233 -10.15 2.21 -3.03
C ILE A 233 -10.24 1.44 -1.71
N ARG A 234 -10.13 2.10 -0.56
CA ARG A 234 -10.21 1.44 0.75
C ARG A 234 -11.51 0.65 0.94
N LEU A 235 -12.64 1.18 0.49
CA LEU A 235 -13.94 0.51 0.55
C LEU A 235 -14.01 -0.68 -0.43
N ASP A 236 -13.46 -0.51 -1.62
CA ASP A 236 -13.42 -1.55 -2.64
C ASP A 236 -12.48 -2.71 -2.27
N VAL A 237 -11.28 -2.42 -1.75
CA VAL A 237 -10.33 -3.40 -1.22
C VAL A 237 -10.97 -4.26 -0.13
N ALA A 238 -11.65 -3.65 0.85
CA ALA A 238 -12.34 -4.39 1.90
C ALA A 238 -13.41 -5.35 1.33
N ARG A 239 -14.14 -4.89 0.31
CA ARG A 239 -15.15 -5.69 -0.41
C ARG A 239 -14.49 -6.85 -1.16
N LYS A 240 -13.45 -6.61 -1.96
CA LYS A 240 -12.70 -7.63 -2.72
C LYS A 240 -12.08 -8.68 -1.79
N ILE A 241 -11.44 -8.25 -0.70
CA ILE A 241 -10.87 -9.16 0.29
C ILE A 241 -11.97 -10.02 0.94
N SER A 242 -13.15 -9.46 1.24
CA SER A 242 -14.25 -10.24 1.82
C SER A 242 -14.73 -11.41 0.93
N ARG A 243 -14.52 -11.32 -0.39
CA ARG A 243 -14.86 -12.37 -1.37
C ARG A 243 -13.87 -13.54 -1.36
N LEU A 244 -12.65 -13.35 -0.83
CA LEU A 244 -11.67 -14.43 -0.74
C LEU A 244 -12.19 -15.56 0.16
N PRO A 245 -11.92 -16.84 -0.18
CA PRO A 245 -12.62 -17.96 0.45
C PRO A 245 -12.11 -18.30 1.86
N THR A 246 -10.83 -18.06 2.15
CA THR A 246 -10.22 -18.47 3.42
C THR A 246 -9.72 -17.26 4.23
N GLN A 247 -9.77 -17.37 5.55
CA GLN A 247 -9.24 -16.35 6.46
C GLN A 247 -7.75 -16.08 6.23
N TYR A 248 -6.98 -17.12 5.89
CA TYR A 248 -5.56 -16.98 5.58
C TYR A 248 -5.35 -16.10 4.35
N LEU A 249 -6.06 -16.37 3.24
CA LEU A 249 -5.96 -15.55 2.03
C LEU A 249 -6.39 -14.11 2.28
N ARG A 250 -7.46 -13.91 3.08
CA ARG A 250 -7.89 -12.58 3.48
C ARG A 250 -6.83 -11.83 4.27
N ALA A 251 -6.20 -12.51 5.24
CA ALA A 251 -5.14 -11.94 6.05
C ALA A 251 -3.91 -11.58 5.20
N THR A 252 -3.51 -12.47 4.29
CA THR A 252 -2.40 -12.22 3.35
C THR A 252 -2.69 -11.04 2.43
N ALA A 253 -3.92 -10.94 1.90
CA ALA A 253 -4.31 -9.80 1.10
C ALA A 253 -4.26 -8.49 1.92
N TYR A 254 -4.82 -8.47 3.14
CA TYR A 254 -4.71 -7.29 4.02
C TYR A 254 -3.26 -6.92 4.35
N PHE A 255 -2.38 -7.91 4.52
CA PHE A 255 -0.96 -7.69 4.80
C PHE A 255 -0.25 -6.99 3.64
N HIS A 256 -0.38 -7.49 2.42
CA HIS A 256 0.27 -6.87 1.26
C HIS A 256 -0.37 -5.54 0.84
N GLU A 257 -1.67 -5.35 1.10
CA GLU A 257 -2.29 -4.03 0.96
C GLU A 257 -1.73 -3.04 1.97
N ALA A 258 -1.50 -3.46 3.22
CA ALA A 258 -0.87 -2.61 4.22
C ALA A 258 0.57 -2.22 3.82
N GLU A 259 1.33 -3.14 3.22
CA GLU A 259 2.65 -2.84 2.67
C GLU A 259 2.59 -1.81 1.53
N ASP A 260 1.61 -1.90 0.63
CA ASP A 260 1.43 -0.92 -0.46
C ASP A 260 1.03 0.45 0.06
N TYR A 261 0.09 0.52 1.01
CA TYR A 261 -0.27 1.79 1.65
C TYR A 261 0.91 2.45 2.36
N ALA A 262 1.72 1.67 3.09
CA ALA A 262 2.91 2.18 3.78
C ALA A 262 3.97 2.76 2.82
N ARG A 263 4.00 2.33 1.55
CA ARG A 263 4.92 2.89 0.53
C ARG A 263 4.55 4.29 0.05
N SER A 264 3.30 4.71 0.22
CA SER A 264 2.87 6.05 -0.23
C SER A 264 3.38 7.18 0.68
N ASN A 265 3.97 6.85 1.82
CA ASN A 265 4.68 7.77 2.71
C ASN A 265 3.91 9.05 3.10
N THR A 266 2.61 8.89 3.38
CA THR A 266 1.78 9.97 3.93
C THR A 266 1.23 9.59 5.30
N LEU A 267 0.91 10.60 6.11
CA LEU A 267 0.31 10.41 7.44
C LEU A 267 -0.96 9.56 7.40
N ASP A 268 -1.87 9.86 6.48
CA ASP A 268 -3.14 9.14 6.34
C ASP A 268 -2.91 7.70 5.86
N ALA A 269 -1.95 7.48 4.97
CA ALA A 269 -1.65 6.13 4.51
C ALA A 269 -1.00 5.26 5.57
N PHE A 270 -0.15 5.80 6.46
CA PHE A 270 0.36 5.03 7.59
C PHE A 270 -0.73 4.69 8.61
N ASN A 271 -1.70 5.57 8.82
CA ASN A 271 -2.88 5.26 9.64
C ASN A 271 -3.68 4.11 9.03
N ASP A 272 -3.99 4.19 7.73
CA ASP A 272 -4.70 3.14 7.00
C ASP A 272 -3.91 1.82 6.99
N ALA A 273 -2.60 1.86 6.75
CA ALA A 273 -1.72 0.69 6.78
C ALA A 273 -1.74 0.01 8.17
N SER A 274 -1.64 0.80 9.25
CA SER A 274 -1.73 0.28 10.62
C SER A 274 -3.05 -0.45 10.89
N GLU A 275 -4.18 0.10 10.39
CA GLU A 275 -5.48 -0.55 10.50
C GLU A 275 -5.54 -1.85 9.68
N LEU A 276 -5.03 -1.85 8.45
CA LEU A 276 -4.97 -3.04 7.59
C LEU A 276 -4.10 -4.14 8.21
N TYR A 277 -2.94 -3.81 8.77
CA TYR A 277 -2.12 -4.76 9.52
C TYR A 277 -2.86 -5.30 10.75
N ALA A 278 -3.56 -4.46 11.51
CA ALA A 278 -4.36 -4.91 12.65
C ALA A 278 -5.46 -5.91 12.23
N ARG A 279 -6.11 -5.67 11.08
CA ARG A 279 -7.08 -6.60 10.48
C ARG A 279 -6.42 -7.91 10.02
N ALA A 280 -5.24 -7.85 9.41
CA ALA A 280 -4.45 -9.02 9.02
C ALA A 280 -4.10 -9.88 10.25
N VAL A 281 -3.57 -9.26 11.31
CA VAL A 281 -3.26 -9.93 12.59
C VAL A 281 -4.52 -10.56 13.18
N GLY A 282 -5.67 -9.87 13.20
CA GLY A 282 -6.92 -10.42 13.72
C GLY A 282 -7.49 -11.60 12.92
N LEU A 283 -7.10 -11.75 11.65
CA LEU A 283 -7.47 -12.88 10.80
C LEU A 283 -6.46 -14.03 10.89
N TYR A 284 -5.16 -13.72 11.00
CA TYR A 284 -4.14 -14.73 11.28
C TYR A 284 -4.23 -15.27 12.71
N ASP A 285 -4.63 -14.46 13.68
CA ASP A 285 -4.77 -14.83 15.09
C ASP A 285 -6.24 -14.88 15.52
N ARG A 286 -6.75 -16.10 15.67
CA ARG A 286 -8.14 -16.31 16.15
C ARG A 286 -8.38 -15.82 17.57
N THR A 287 -7.34 -15.67 18.40
CA THR A 287 -7.45 -15.21 19.78
C THR A 287 -7.71 -13.72 19.90
N ARG A 288 -7.31 -12.93 18.89
CA ARG A 288 -7.41 -11.47 18.86
C ARG A 288 -8.68 -10.97 18.15
N ARG A 289 -9.49 -11.87 17.59
CA ARG A 289 -10.69 -11.51 16.84
C ARG A 289 -11.82 -11.07 17.77
N PRO A 290 -12.52 -9.94 17.48
CA PRO A 290 -13.74 -9.59 18.21
C PRO A 290 -14.80 -10.68 18.02
N LEU A 291 -15.61 -10.91 19.06
CA LEU A 291 -16.73 -11.84 18.99
C LEU A 291 -17.75 -11.34 17.95
N PRO A 292 -18.38 -12.23 17.18
CA PRO A 292 -19.30 -11.85 16.13
C PRO A 292 -20.53 -11.17 16.77
N LYS A 293 -21.09 -10.18 16.06
CA LYS A 293 -22.30 -9.47 16.50
C LYS A 293 -23.49 -10.43 16.63
N HIS A 294 -23.61 -11.41 15.72
CA HIS A 294 -24.66 -12.42 15.73
C HIS A 294 -24.48 -13.46 16.84
N VAL A 295 -25.47 -13.58 17.72
CA VAL A 295 -25.45 -14.43 18.93
C VAL A 295 -25.22 -15.90 18.60
N MET A 296 -25.81 -16.41 17.51
CA MET A 296 -25.74 -17.82 17.13
C MET A 296 -24.33 -18.30 16.72
N GLN A 297 -23.45 -17.40 16.30
CA GLN A 297 -22.07 -17.75 15.92
C GLN A 297 -21.08 -17.61 17.09
N ARG A 298 -21.51 -17.01 18.20
CA ARG A 298 -20.66 -16.82 19.39
C ARG A 298 -20.17 -18.13 20.04
N PRO A 299 -20.98 -19.19 20.23
CA PRO A 299 -20.52 -20.38 20.96
C PRO A 299 -19.44 -21.16 20.20
N LEU A 300 -19.58 -21.30 18.87
CA LEU A 300 -18.55 -21.94 18.05
C LEU A 300 -17.26 -21.11 18.04
N GLN A 301 -17.37 -19.79 17.92
CA GLN A 301 -16.20 -18.91 17.86
C GLN A 301 -15.51 -18.78 19.22
N SER A 302 -16.24 -18.80 20.33
CA SER A 302 -15.65 -18.82 21.68
C SER A 302 -14.91 -20.13 21.93
N LEU A 303 -15.46 -21.27 21.51
CA LEU A 303 -14.78 -22.57 21.60
C LEU A 303 -13.50 -22.59 20.74
N LEU A 304 -13.57 -22.14 19.48
CA LEU A 304 -12.38 -22.03 18.62
C LEU A 304 -11.34 -21.06 19.20
N ARG A 305 -11.77 -19.99 19.87
CA ARG A 305 -10.89 -19.05 20.56
C ARG A 305 -10.21 -19.68 21.77
N ALA A 306 -10.95 -20.45 22.57
CA ALA A 306 -10.41 -21.18 23.72
C ALA A 306 -9.41 -22.28 23.30
N LEU A 307 -9.63 -22.90 22.14
CA LEU A 307 -8.74 -23.94 21.60
C LEU A 307 -7.51 -23.37 20.87
N ALA A 308 -7.57 -22.13 20.39
CA ALA A 308 -6.49 -21.54 19.59
C ALA A 308 -5.11 -21.50 20.28
N PRO A 309 -4.97 -21.18 21.58
CA PRO A 309 -3.67 -21.23 22.28
C PRO A 309 -3.10 -22.66 22.37
N ARG A 310 -3.95 -23.67 22.55
CA ARG A 310 -3.53 -25.07 22.54
C ARG A 310 -3.04 -25.47 21.14
N TRP A 311 -3.82 -25.12 20.11
CA TRP A 311 -3.44 -25.38 18.72
C TRP A 311 -2.13 -24.70 18.33
N ARG A 312 -1.89 -23.46 18.78
CA ARG A 312 -0.61 -22.76 18.56
C ARG A 312 0.57 -23.50 19.18
N ARG A 313 0.45 -23.94 20.43
CA ARG A 313 1.49 -24.74 21.09
C ARG A 313 1.77 -26.04 20.33
N VAL A 314 0.72 -26.73 19.87
CA VAL A 314 0.87 -27.94 19.04
C VAL A 314 1.54 -27.62 17.71
N ALA A 315 1.11 -26.56 17.01
CA ALA A 315 1.71 -26.15 15.74
C ALA A 315 3.19 -25.76 15.88
N ARG A 316 3.58 -25.10 16.98
CA ARG A 316 4.98 -24.79 17.30
C ARG A 316 5.81 -26.06 17.53
N ARG A 317 5.29 -27.03 18.30
CA ARG A 317 5.95 -28.34 18.46
C ARG A 317 6.07 -29.09 17.14
N LEU A 318 5.03 -29.05 16.32
CA LEU A 318 5.07 -29.63 14.97
C LEU A 318 6.02 -28.90 14.03
N ALA A 319 6.35 -27.63 14.27
CA ALA A 319 7.30 -26.88 13.45
C ALA A 319 8.72 -27.46 13.52
N TRP A 320 9.09 -28.10 14.63
CA TRP A 320 10.38 -28.79 14.79
C TRP A 320 10.53 -29.99 13.86
N ILE A 321 9.43 -30.68 13.57
CA ILE A 321 9.41 -31.84 12.66
C ILE A 321 9.12 -31.38 11.23
N TRP A 322 8.22 -30.41 11.10
CA TRP A 322 7.75 -29.88 9.82
C TRP A 322 7.71 -28.34 9.87
N PRO A 323 8.76 -27.66 9.38
CA PRO A 323 8.91 -26.20 9.44
C PRO A 323 7.72 -25.41 8.85
N ARG A 324 6.94 -26.03 7.97
CA ARG A 324 5.71 -25.45 7.39
C ARG A 324 4.67 -25.03 8.43
N PHE A 325 4.62 -25.65 9.60
CA PHE A 325 3.68 -25.26 10.67
C PHE A 325 4.05 -23.94 11.35
N GLY A 326 5.32 -23.51 11.26
CA GLY A 326 5.80 -22.22 11.77
C GLY A 326 5.42 -21.02 10.90
N ARG A 327 5.13 -21.22 9.61
CA ARG A 327 4.85 -20.13 8.64
C ARG A 327 3.76 -19.17 9.08
N ARG A 328 2.71 -19.66 9.73
CA ARG A 328 1.62 -18.79 10.21
C ARG A 328 2.09 -17.84 11.31
N SER A 329 2.93 -18.30 12.22
CA SER A 329 3.50 -17.46 13.28
C SER A 329 4.45 -16.41 12.73
N VAL A 330 5.27 -16.78 11.73
CA VAL A 330 6.09 -15.80 10.98
C VAL A 330 5.21 -14.71 10.35
N GLN A 331 4.09 -15.08 9.71
CA GLN A 331 3.18 -14.10 9.09
C GLN A 331 2.48 -13.19 10.11
N ILE A 332 2.16 -13.72 11.30
CA ILE A 332 1.61 -12.91 12.40
C ILE A 332 2.64 -11.88 12.86
N ALA A 333 3.87 -12.33 13.12
CA ALA A 333 4.96 -11.47 13.57
C ALA A 333 5.34 -10.43 12.51
N ARG A 334 5.39 -10.78 11.22
CA ARG A 334 5.57 -9.82 10.12
C ARG A 334 4.47 -8.76 10.09
N ALA A 335 3.21 -9.16 10.25
CA ALA A 335 2.10 -8.21 10.29
C ALA A 335 2.13 -7.31 11.53
N GLN A 336 2.57 -7.81 12.68
CA GLN A 336 2.79 -7.00 13.88
C GLN A 336 3.95 -6.02 13.70
N THR A 337 5.07 -6.49 13.17
CA THR A 337 6.27 -5.68 12.87
C THR A 337 5.92 -4.57 11.87
N GLY A 338 5.21 -4.90 10.78
CA GLY A 338 4.72 -3.91 9.80
C GLY A 338 3.78 -2.87 10.43
N ARG A 339 2.92 -3.28 11.37
CA ARG A 339 2.06 -2.35 12.13
C ARG A 339 2.88 -1.41 13.00
N ALA A 340 3.85 -1.93 13.76
CA ALA A 340 4.72 -1.13 14.61
C ALA A 340 5.52 -0.13 13.77
N LYS A 341 6.09 -0.59 12.64
CA LYS A 341 6.78 0.24 11.65
C LYS A 341 5.89 1.38 11.14
N ALA A 342 4.64 1.10 10.77
CA ALA A 342 3.71 2.12 10.30
C ALA A 342 3.39 3.17 11.37
N LEU A 343 3.22 2.77 12.64
CA LEU A 343 3.00 3.69 13.75
C LEU A 343 4.21 4.61 13.99
N LEU A 344 5.43 4.06 13.92
CA LEU A 344 6.66 4.83 14.11
C LEU A 344 6.86 5.83 12.97
N PHE A 345 6.72 5.41 11.71
CA PHE A 345 6.87 6.32 10.58
C PHE A 345 5.80 7.40 10.51
N ARG A 346 4.56 7.07 10.90
CA ARG A 346 3.52 8.09 11.12
C ARG A 346 3.99 9.14 12.11
N ASN A 347 4.62 8.74 13.23
CA ASN A 347 5.10 9.68 14.24
C ASN A 347 6.29 10.52 13.73
N VAL A 348 7.19 9.94 12.95
CA VAL A 348 8.25 10.69 12.27
C VAL A 348 7.61 11.79 11.41
N LEU A 349 6.77 11.41 10.44
CA LEU A 349 6.12 12.38 9.56
C LEU A 349 5.30 13.42 10.34
N ALA A 350 4.63 13.02 11.42
CA ALA A 350 3.85 13.95 12.23
C ALA A 350 4.75 15.02 12.83
N ASN A 351 5.88 14.61 13.40
CA ASN A 351 6.88 15.52 13.95
C ASN A 351 7.44 16.46 12.87
N LEU A 352 7.79 15.92 11.70
CA LEU A 352 8.29 16.71 10.56
C LEU A 352 7.27 17.75 10.08
N SER A 353 5.99 17.40 10.06
CA SER A 353 4.90 18.31 9.69
C SER A 353 4.41 19.21 10.84
N GLY A 354 5.10 19.26 11.99
CA GLY A 354 4.71 20.06 13.15
C GLY A 354 3.40 19.62 13.83
N ARG A 355 2.98 18.37 13.63
CA ARG A 355 1.80 17.76 14.28
C ARG A 355 2.21 16.96 15.50
N GLU A 356 1.28 16.82 16.46
CA GLU A 356 1.54 16.06 17.68
C GLU A 356 1.74 14.55 17.38
N PRO A 357 2.87 13.95 17.79
CA PRO A 357 3.09 12.51 17.63
C PRO A 357 2.14 11.70 18.53
N GLN A 358 1.75 10.50 18.09
CA GLN A 358 0.96 9.57 18.93
C GLN A 358 1.87 8.75 19.86
N ARG A 359 1.26 8.11 20.86
CA ARG A 359 1.94 7.33 21.90
C ARG A 359 2.83 6.21 21.31
N VAL A 360 4.14 6.35 21.46
CA VAL A 360 5.19 5.39 21.03
C VAL A 360 5.07 4.03 21.73
N PHE A 361 4.52 3.99 22.95
CA PHE A 361 4.41 2.78 23.78
C PHE A 361 3.66 1.62 23.10
N GLU A 362 2.72 1.91 22.19
CA GLU A 362 2.02 0.86 21.46
C GLU A 362 2.94 0.10 20.49
N ALA A 363 3.82 0.81 19.78
CA ALA A 363 4.75 0.19 18.83
C ALA A 363 5.74 -0.72 19.54
N ARG A 364 6.33 -0.27 20.65
CA ARG A 364 7.25 -1.05 21.50
C ARG A 364 6.63 -2.36 21.98
N ARG A 365 5.38 -2.32 22.47
CA ARG A 365 4.68 -3.53 22.90
C ARG A 365 4.38 -4.48 21.72
N ILE A 366 3.95 -3.94 20.58
CA ILE A 366 3.58 -4.75 19.42
C ILE A 366 4.80 -5.49 18.83
N VAL A 367 5.97 -4.84 18.76
CA VAL A 367 7.17 -5.47 18.21
C VAL A 367 7.77 -6.51 19.17
N ARG A 368 7.71 -6.29 20.49
CA ARG A 368 8.08 -7.31 21.48
C ARG A 368 7.20 -8.57 21.39
N ASP A 369 5.87 -8.39 21.28
CA ASP A 369 4.95 -9.51 21.02
C ASP A 369 5.36 -10.31 19.76
N ALA A 370 5.92 -9.63 18.74
CA ALA A 370 6.35 -10.24 17.49
C ALA A 370 7.67 -11.02 17.65
N LEU A 371 8.66 -10.43 18.34
CA LEU A 371 9.92 -11.09 18.70
C LEU A 371 9.67 -12.35 19.52
N ASP A 372 8.86 -12.26 20.58
CA ASP A 372 8.46 -13.40 21.42
C ASP A 372 7.84 -14.54 20.57
N GLU A 373 7.07 -14.21 19.53
CA GLU A 373 6.47 -15.20 18.64
C GLU A 373 7.50 -15.84 17.69
N LEU A 374 8.52 -15.07 17.25
CA LEU A 374 9.57 -15.54 16.35
C LEU A 374 10.65 -16.36 17.07
N GLU A 375 11.04 -16.00 18.29
CA GLU A 375 12.06 -16.70 19.07
C GLU A 375 11.66 -18.14 19.42
N GLN A 376 10.36 -18.38 19.59
CA GLN A 376 9.81 -19.70 19.92
C GLN A 376 9.76 -20.67 18.73
N LEU A 377 10.18 -20.23 17.54
CA LEU A 377 10.19 -21.05 16.32
C LEU A 377 11.58 -21.68 16.10
N PRO A 378 11.63 -22.95 15.62
CA PRO A 378 12.89 -23.59 15.27
C PRO A 378 13.53 -22.96 14.04
N GLU A 379 14.86 -23.05 13.96
CA GLU A 379 15.63 -22.67 12.78
C GLU A 379 15.19 -23.50 11.55
N GLY A 380 15.22 -22.89 10.36
CA GLY A 380 14.77 -23.52 9.11
C GLY A 380 13.31 -23.29 8.74
N VAL A 381 12.54 -22.53 9.54
CA VAL A 381 11.23 -22.01 9.10
C VAL A 381 11.45 -20.94 8.03
N ASP A 382 10.82 -21.15 6.88
CA ASP A 382 10.86 -20.26 5.72
C ASP A 382 10.47 -18.80 6.08
N GLY A 383 11.38 -17.87 5.79
CA GLY A 383 11.24 -16.44 6.09
C GLY A 383 11.42 -16.03 7.56
N LEU A 384 11.88 -16.94 8.44
CA LEU A 384 12.08 -16.66 9.86
C LEU A 384 13.21 -15.66 10.11
N THR A 385 14.37 -15.84 9.50
CA THR A 385 15.52 -14.95 9.66
C THR A 385 15.18 -13.53 9.21
N GLU A 386 14.41 -13.38 8.13
CA GLU A 386 14.01 -12.08 7.55
C GLU A 386 13.09 -11.38 8.53
N ALA A 387 12.09 -12.10 9.03
CA ALA A 387 11.14 -11.58 9.99
C ALA A 387 11.81 -11.21 11.33
N ARG A 388 12.81 -11.97 11.78
CA ARG A 388 13.58 -11.65 12.99
C ARG A 388 14.40 -10.39 12.77
N PHE A 389 15.16 -10.32 11.68
CA PHE A 389 15.91 -9.12 11.29
C PHE A 389 15.00 -7.88 11.28
N ASP A 390 13.91 -7.91 10.50
CA ASP A 390 12.97 -6.79 10.41
C ASP A 390 12.40 -6.39 11.79
N ALA A 391 12.07 -7.38 12.63
CA ALA A 391 11.52 -7.15 13.96
C ALA A 391 12.53 -6.50 14.90
N HIS A 392 13.80 -6.94 14.90
CA HIS A 392 14.87 -6.31 15.69
C HIS A 392 15.16 -4.88 15.23
N VAL A 393 15.18 -4.62 13.91
CA VAL A 393 15.36 -3.25 13.40
C VAL A 393 14.21 -2.33 13.81
N VAL A 394 12.96 -2.81 13.76
CA VAL A 394 11.79 -2.03 14.20
C VAL A 394 11.75 -1.90 15.72
N ALA A 395 12.25 -2.89 16.48
CA ALA A 395 12.39 -2.81 17.92
C ALA A 395 13.40 -1.72 18.29
N ALA A 396 14.59 -1.73 17.69
CA ALA A 396 15.58 -0.68 17.85
C ALA A 396 15.00 0.71 17.56
N PHE A 397 14.18 0.82 16.50
CA PHE A 397 13.52 2.07 16.17
C PHE A 397 12.51 2.52 17.24
N ALA A 398 11.74 1.59 17.80
CA ALA A 398 10.81 1.89 18.90
C ALA A 398 11.53 2.27 20.20
N GLU A 399 12.65 1.63 20.51
CA GLU A 399 13.49 1.93 21.68
C GLU A 399 14.15 3.30 21.53
N GLN A 400 14.69 3.62 20.35
CA GLN A 400 15.24 4.94 20.03
C GLN A 400 14.20 6.07 20.20
N TRP A 401 12.96 5.86 19.72
CA TRP A 401 11.86 6.80 19.93
C TRP A 401 11.39 6.91 21.38
N SER A 402 11.75 5.93 22.21
CA SER A 402 11.53 5.96 23.66
C SER A 402 12.74 6.51 24.43
N GLU A 403 13.74 7.06 23.72
CA GLU A 403 15.01 7.59 24.25
C GLU A 403 15.90 6.55 24.94
N ASP A 404 15.65 5.25 24.70
CA ASP A 404 16.46 4.14 25.22
C ASP A 404 17.51 3.73 24.18
N PHE A 405 18.54 4.56 24.03
CA PHE A 405 19.56 4.39 23.00
C PHE A 405 20.45 3.15 23.20
N GLU A 406 20.65 2.70 24.44
CA GLU A 406 21.44 1.49 24.70
C GLU A 406 20.65 0.24 24.29
N ALA A 407 19.38 0.12 24.66
CA ALA A 407 18.52 -0.95 24.18
C ALA A 407 18.42 -0.94 22.64
N ALA A 408 18.33 0.24 22.02
CA ALA A 408 18.31 0.35 20.57
C ALA A 408 19.60 -0.19 19.91
N LYS A 409 20.78 0.02 20.52
CA LYS A 409 22.05 -0.53 20.02
C LYS A 409 22.10 -2.05 20.17
N GLU A 410 21.64 -2.58 21.29
CA GLU A 410 21.58 -4.03 21.54
C GLU A 410 20.73 -4.72 20.47
N GLU A 411 19.55 -4.19 20.19
CA GLU A 411 18.65 -4.72 19.15
C GLU A 411 19.26 -4.63 17.73
N LEU A 412 19.98 -3.53 17.41
CA LEU A 412 20.69 -3.41 16.14
C LEU A 412 21.86 -4.40 16.00
N ALA A 413 22.58 -4.68 17.08
CA ALA A 413 23.67 -5.67 17.06
C ALA A 413 23.12 -7.08 16.76
N VAL A 414 22.00 -7.46 17.38
CA VAL A 414 21.32 -8.73 17.08
C VAL A 414 20.83 -8.77 15.63
N ALA A 415 20.29 -7.67 15.11
CA ALA A 415 19.89 -7.60 13.70
C ALA A 415 21.09 -7.79 12.74
N ASP A 416 22.23 -7.16 13.04
CA ASP A 416 23.45 -7.26 12.21
C ASP A 416 23.96 -8.71 12.12
N ASP A 417 23.93 -9.44 13.25
CA ASP A 417 24.33 -10.86 13.31
C ASP A 417 23.38 -11.79 12.51
N LEU A 418 22.10 -11.44 12.42
CA LEU A 418 21.08 -12.27 11.77
C LEU A 418 21.13 -12.22 10.24
N TRP A 419 21.37 -11.04 9.68
CA TRP A 419 21.28 -10.85 8.23
C TRP A 419 22.21 -9.73 7.70
N PRO A 420 23.54 -9.94 7.75
CA PRO A 420 24.52 -8.93 7.31
C PRO A 420 24.54 -8.75 5.79
N GLU A 421 24.08 -9.74 5.03
CA GLU A 421 24.24 -9.80 3.57
C GLU A 421 23.24 -8.94 2.77
N HIS A 422 22.21 -8.33 3.37
CA HIS A 422 21.20 -7.58 2.61
C HIS A 422 21.00 -6.13 3.10
N GLY A 423 21.17 -5.20 2.15
CA GLY A 423 20.97 -3.77 2.31
C GLY A 423 19.50 -3.37 2.29
N GLN A 424 18.75 -3.70 3.34
CA GLN A 424 17.48 -3.02 3.57
C GLN A 424 17.74 -1.60 4.04
N ALA A 425 17.11 -0.61 3.40
CA ALA A 425 17.33 0.80 3.72
C ALA A 425 16.96 1.19 5.17
N LEU A 426 16.05 0.44 5.82
CA LEU A 426 15.62 0.70 7.19
C LEU A 426 16.75 0.52 8.21
N PHE A 427 17.62 -0.48 8.04
CA PHE A 427 18.70 -0.76 8.99
C PHE A 427 19.71 0.39 9.15
N PRO A 428 20.32 0.92 8.07
CA PRO A 428 21.21 2.07 8.19
C PRO A 428 20.46 3.35 8.57
N PHE A 429 19.17 3.48 8.22
CA PHE A 429 18.34 4.59 8.70
C PHE A 429 18.23 4.59 10.23
N VAL A 430 17.80 3.47 10.83
CA VAL A 430 17.67 3.34 12.29
C VAL A 430 19.04 3.42 12.98
N SER A 431 20.08 2.82 12.39
CA SER A 431 21.46 2.95 12.89
C SER A 431 21.93 4.41 12.93
N GLY A 432 21.56 5.21 11.92
CA GLY A 432 21.81 6.64 11.89
C GLY A 432 21.09 7.40 13.01
N SER A 433 19.85 7.01 13.34
CA SER A 433 19.07 7.63 14.42
C SER A 433 19.63 7.38 15.82
N VAL A 434 20.40 6.31 16.02
CA VAL A 434 21.05 5.95 17.29
C VAL A 434 22.50 6.48 17.36
N GLU A 435 23.09 6.91 16.25
CA GLU A 435 24.45 7.41 16.18
C GLU A 435 24.55 8.87 16.66
N PRO A 436 25.34 9.16 17.72
CA PRO A 436 25.45 10.50 18.27
C PRO A 436 26.25 11.46 17.38
N ARG A 437 27.18 10.97 16.55
CA ARG A 437 28.05 11.83 15.74
C ARG A 437 27.36 12.21 14.42
N LEU A 438 27.02 13.48 14.24
CA LEU A 438 26.30 14.00 13.07
C LEU A 438 26.90 13.55 11.72
N GLN A 439 28.23 13.60 11.56
CA GLN A 439 28.89 13.17 10.31
C GLN A 439 28.69 11.67 10.02
N ARG A 440 28.71 10.81 11.05
CA ARG A 440 28.48 9.37 10.89
C ARG A 440 27.00 9.08 10.66
N LYS A 441 26.11 9.79 11.36
CA LYS A 441 24.66 9.77 11.11
C LYS A 441 24.32 10.09 9.65
N ILE A 442 24.84 11.20 9.10
CA ILE A 442 24.61 11.57 7.69
C ILE A 442 25.11 10.49 6.73
N ARG A 443 26.27 9.87 6.98
CA ARG A 443 26.78 8.75 6.15
C ARG A 443 25.85 7.54 6.16
N LEU A 444 25.32 7.17 7.34
CA LEU A 444 24.37 6.06 7.47
C LEU A 444 23.04 6.38 6.76
N LEU A 445 22.53 7.60 6.91
CA LEU A 445 21.31 8.01 6.20
C LEU A 445 21.48 8.03 4.68
N ARG A 446 22.64 8.49 4.17
CA ARG A 446 22.97 8.39 2.73
C ARG A 446 22.99 6.94 2.27
N ARG A 447 23.54 6.03 3.08
CA ARG A 447 23.48 4.59 2.79
C ARG A 447 22.04 4.07 2.71
N ALA A 448 21.13 4.56 3.54
CA ALA A 448 19.72 4.23 3.44
C ALA A 448 19.13 4.68 2.09
N VAL A 449 19.43 5.89 1.64
CA VAL A 449 18.99 6.44 0.34
C VAL A 449 19.61 5.69 -0.85
N GLU A 450 20.88 5.26 -0.75
CA GLU A 450 21.51 4.43 -1.79
C GLU A 450 20.79 3.09 -1.97
N LEU A 451 20.29 2.51 -0.87
CA LEU A 451 19.57 1.24 -0.87
C LEU A 451 18.10 1.39 -1.29
N ASP A 452 17.47 2.51 -0.92
CA ASP A 452 16.13 2.88 -1.38
C ASP A 452 16.08 4.37 -1.76
N PRO A 453 16.25 4.70 -3.05
CA PRO A 453 16.18 6.08 -3.54
C PRO A 453 14.82 6.75 -3.37
N ARG A 454 13.77 6.00 -2.99
CA ARG A 454 12.44 6.54 -2.70
C ARG A 454 12.18 6.72 -1.21
N PHE A 455 13.19 6.53 -0.36
CA PHE A 455 13.06 6.65 1.08
C PHE A 455 13.07 8.10 1.54
N GLU A 456 11.95 8.79 1.30
CA GLU A 456 11.76 10.22 1.55
C GLU A 456 12.15 10.69 2.96
N ILE A 457 11.79 9.91 3.98
CA ILE A 457 12.09 10.24 5.37
C ILE A 457 13.61 10.29 5.61
N ALA A 458 14.39 9.46 4.91
CA ALA A 458 15.84 9.52 4.97
C ALA A 458 16.39 10.78 4.28
N TYR A 459 15.80 11.24 3.17
CA TYR A 459 16.17 12.53 2.55
C TYR A 459 15.94 13.70 3.50
N PHE A 460 14.78 13.73 4.16
CA PHE A 460 14.48 14.78 5.13
C PHE A 460 15.47 14.77 6.29
N GLU A 461 15.70 13.60 6.89
CA GLU A 461 16.68 13.47 7.98
C GLU A 461 18.09 13.88 7.52
N ILE A 462 18.51 13.59 6.28
CA ILE A 462 19.80 14.09 5.76
C ILE A 462 19.80 15.62 5.74
N ALA A 463 18.79 16.26 5.17
CA ALA A 463 18.71 17.72 5.07
C ALA A 463 18.73 18.36 6.47
N PHE A 464 17.91 17.86 7.39
CA PHE A 464 17.86 18.33 8.78
C PHE A 464 19.21 18.18 9.50
N ASN A 465 19.84 17.01 9.42
CA ASN A 465 21.12 16.80 10.12
C ASN A 465 22.30 17.54 9.44
N MET A 466 22.24 17.78 8.13
CA MET A 466 23.19 18.67 7.44
C MET A 466 23.03 20.12 7.90
N GLU A 467 21.79 20.57 8.10
CA GLU A 467 21.51 21.89 8.66
C GLU A 467 22.04 22.01 10.09
N GLN A 468 21.81 21.02 10.95
CA GLN A 468 22.37 21.02 12.31
C GLN A 468 23.90 21.08 12.28
N LEU A 469 24.54 20.28 11.43
CA LEU A 469 26.01 20.28 11.30
C LEU A 469 26.54 21.64 10.86
N TRP A 470 25.88 22.29 9.90
CA TRP A 470 26.23 23.64 9.45
C TRP A 470 26.03 24.68 10.57
N ARG A 471 24.93 24.59 11.33
CA ARG A 471 24.62 25.48 12.45
C ARG A 471 25.57 25.32 13.65
N THR A 472 26.19 24.16 13.81
CA THR A 472 27.20 23.90 14.86
C THR A 472 28.60 24.41 14.51
N GLY A 473 28.83 24.86 13.27
CA GLY A 473 30.11 25.44 12.87
C GLY A 473 30.35 26.80 13.53
N ASP A 474 31.62 27.14 13.74
CA ASP A 474 32.02 28.43 14.34
C ASP A 474 31.63 29.62 13.46
N GLU A 475 31.62 29.43 12.14
CA GLU A 475 31.18 30.41 11.15
C GLU A 475 30.18 29.79 10.16
N LEU A 476 29.10 30.52 9.86
CA LEU A 476 28.07 30.09 8.91
C LEU A 476 28.52 30.36 7.47
N GLU A 477 29.31 29.43 6.92
CA GLU A 477 29.83 29.55 5.56
C GLU A 477 28.70 29.50 4.50
N PRO A 478 28.71 30.37 3.48
CA PRO A 478 27.71 30.38 2.40
C PRO A 478 27.64 29.07 1.61
N GLU A 479 28.76 28.34 1.48
CA GLU A 479 28.80 27.05 0.78
C GLU A 479 28.02 25.97 1.53
N GLY A 480 28.14 25.92 2.86
CA GLY A 480 27.34 25.04 3.71
C GLY A 480 25.84 25.33 3.56
N GLY A 481 25.45 26.60 3.53
CA GLY A 481 24.06 27.01 3.28
C GLY A 481 23.51 26.53 1.94
N LYS A 482 24.31 26.58 0.87
CA LYS A 482 23.91 26.06 -0.46
C LYS A 482 23.72 24.54 -0.45
N LEU A 483 24.57 23.79 0.26
CA LEU A 483 24.44 22.34 0.39
C LEU A 483 23.17 21.95 1.17
N VAL A 484 22.84 22.68 2.24
CA VAL A 484 21.60 22.49 3.00
C VAL A 484 20.39 22.82 2.13
N GLN A 485 20.41 23.93 1.41
CA GLN A 485 19.35 24.30 0.48
C GLN A 485 19.11 23.22 -0.58
N GLN A 486 20.19 22.68 -1.18
CA GLN A 486 20.09 21.60 -2.15
C GLN A 486 19.47 20.34 -1.53
N ALA A 487 19.85 19.98 -0.31
CA ALA A 487 19.30 18.80 0.37
C ALA A 487 17.78 18.93 0.60
N TYR A 488 17.28 20.11 0.95
CA TYR A 488 15.83 20.35 1.04
C TYR A 488 15.14 20.36 -0.33
N LEU A 489 15.80 20.87 -1.38
CA LEU A 489 15.27 20.78 -2.74
C LEU A 489 15.12 19.32 -3.18
N ASP A 490 16.07 18.45 -2.83
CA ASP A 490 15.99 17.02 -3.13
C ASP A 490 14.80 16.33 -2.43
N VAL A 491 14.45 16.74 -1.20
CA VAL A 491 13.22 16.30 -0.51
C VAL A 491 11.98 16.70 -1.30
N THR A 492 11.86 17.99 -1.64
CA THR A 492 10.70 18.51 -2.38
C THR A 492 10.57 17.92 -3.78
N ALA A 493 11.69 17.55 -4.41
CA ALA A 493 11.68 16.89 -5.71
C ALA A 493 11.11 15.47 -5.63
N LEU A 494 11.29 14.79 -4.49
CA LEU A 494 10.77 13.44 -4.29
C LEU A 494 9.27 13.45 -3.98
N ASN A 495 8.84 14.35 -3.11
CA ASN A 495 7.45 14.50 -2.74
C ASN A 495 7.13 15.94 -2.32
N PRO A 496 6.59 16.78 -3.23
CA PRO A 496 6.25 18.17 -2.92
C PRO A 496 5.16 18.34 -1.86
N ALA A 497 4.48 17.25 -1.48
CA ALA A 497 3.37 17.23 -0.53
C ALA A 497 3.77 17.48 0.92
N ASN A 498 4.91 16.91 1.29
CA ASN A 498 5.41 16.77 2.65
C ASN A 498 6.53 17.77 2.86
#